data_AF-A0A848QBW4-F1
#
_entry.id   AF-A0A848QBW4-F1
#
_cell.length_a   1.000
_cell.length_b   1.000
_cell.length_c   1.000
_cell.angle_alpha   90.00
_cell.angle_beta   90.00
_cell.angle_gamma   90.00
#
_symmetry.space_group_name_H-M   'P 1'
#
loop_
_entity.id
_entity.type
_entity.pdbx_description
1 polymer ?
#
loop_
_entity_poly.entity_id
_entity_poly.type
_entity_poly.pdbx_seq_one_letter_code
_entity_poly.pdbx_strand_id
1 'polypeptide(L)'
;MKDEKINEISANEKKKSLFARFMDYLTKTTGGMAIGMFATLIIGVIIGQIGTLSGVQFFTGLGNILKGLMGIGIGIGIALSLKTLSPIAIISAGAAGAISTMVLGFNNGSYVLPFINGTVSNGNPLMAYMVVVISIEIYRLVFKKTTPVDLIIVPLFIAAVAAALSFLFTVPLTFIVKSLENFVQTATAYQPLLMGVVISTVMGMILTAPISSVAIAVAINLGGIAGGAAAVGCCTQMIGFMIMSIRDNNAGKIISVGIGTS
;
A
#
# COMPACT_ATOMS: atom_id res chain seq x y z
N MET A 1 13.38 14.15 -33.63
CA MET A 1 13.94 14.55 -32.31
C MET A 1 13.19 13.95 -31.09
N LYS A 2 11.86 13.70 -31.15
CA LYS A 2 11.15 12.92 -30.10
C LYS A 2 11.36 11.41 -30.24
N ASP A 3 11.35 10.88 -31.46
CA ASP A 3 11.47 9.43 -31.74
C ASP A 3 12.88 8.88 -31.46
N GLU A 4 13.90 9.73 -31.59
CA GLU A 4 15.30 9.39 -31.30
C GLU A 4 15.56 9.23 -29.80
N LYS A 5 14.95 10.09 -28.96
CA LYS A 5 14.98 9.96 -27.50
C LYS A 5 14.20 8.73 -27.00
N ILE A 6 13.11 8.35 -27.66
CA ILE A 6 12.35 7.14 -27.32
C ILE A 6 13.18 5.88 -27.66
N ASN A 7 13.90 5.91 -28.77
CA ASN A 7 14.81 4.82 -29.16
C ASN A 7 16.06 4.74 -28.25
N GLU A 8 16.61 5.86 -27.78
CA GLU A 8 17.69 5.86 -26.78
C GLU A 8 17.23 5.33 -25.41
N ILE A 9 16.02 5.66 -24.96
CA ILE A 9 15.44 5.11 -23.71
C ILE A 9 15.23 3.60 -23.84
N SER A 10 14.73 3.13 -24.98
CA SER A 10 14.56 1.69 -25.30
C SER A 10 15.89 0.94 -25.38
N ALA A 11 16.94 1.57 -25.91
CA ALA A 11 18.29 0.99 -25.96
C ALA A 11 18.94 0.89 -24.58
N ASN A 12 18.71 1.86 -23.69
CA ASN A 12 19.27 1.89 -22.34
C ASN A 12 18.54 0.92 -21.37
N GLU A 13 17.24 0.65 -21.58
CA GLU A 13 16.52 -0.40 -20.83
C GLU A 13 17.02 -1.82 -21.14
N LYS A 14 17.57 -2.06 -22.34
CA LYS A 14 18.09 -3.38 -22.75
C LYS A 14 19.40 -3.79 -22.06
N LYS A 15 20.10 -2.85 -21.38
CA LYS A 15 21.39 -3.09 -20.72
C LYS A 15 21.32 -3.17 -19.18
N LYS A 16 20.13 -3.13 -18.58
CA LYS A 16 19.95 -3.37 -17.13
C LYS A 16 19.98 -4.87 -16.84
N SER A 17 20.72 -5.29 -15.81
CA SER A 17 20.66 -6.67 -15.31
C SER A 17 19.23 -7.03 -14.92
N LEU A 18 18.85 -8.32 -15.01
CA LEU A 18 17.51 -8.80 -14.62
C LEU A 18 17.10 -8.31 -13.22
N PHE A 19 18.07 -8.26 -12.29
CA PHE A 19 17.86 -7.73 -10.94
C PHE A 19 17.47 -6.25 -10.92
N ALA A 20 18.11 -5.41 -11.74
CA ALA A 20 17.81 -3.98 -11.81
C ALA A 20 16.43 -3.70 -12.42
N ARG A 21 15.92 -4.58 -13.29
CA ARG A 21 14.55 -4.51 -13.81
C ARG A 21 13.51 -4.91 -12.76
N PHE A 22 13.80 -5.96 -11.99
CA PHE A 22 12.93 -6.38 -10.90
C PHE A 22 12.83 -5.31 -9.80
N MET A 23 13.96 -4.71 -9.41
CA MET A 23 13.97 -3.64 -8.41
C MET A 23 13.25 -2.38 -8.89
N ASP A 24 13.41 -2.02 -10.16
CA ASP A 24 12.69 -0.90 -10.77
C ASP A 24 11.18 -1.16 -10.83
N TYR A 25 10.78 -2.40 -11.17
CA TYR A 25 9.38 -2.82 -11.14
C TYR A 25 8.80 -2.72 -9.73
N LEU A 26 9.48 -3.29 -8.72
CA LEU A 26 9.05 -3.20 -7.33
C LEU A 26 8.91 -1.76 -6.86
N THR A 27 9.89 -0.91 -7.18
CA THR A 27 9.85 0.52 -6.80
C THR A 27 8.66 1.24 -7.43
N LYS A 28 8.33 0.92 -8.69
CA LYS A 28 7.16 1.48 -9.38
C LYS A 28 5.84 1.01 -8.75
N THR A 29 5.71 -0.28 -8.45
CA THR A 29 4.48 -0.82 -7.87
C THR A 29 4.30 -0.39 -6.41
N THR A 30 5.36 -0.40 -5.59
CA THR A 30 5.29 0.09 -4.20
C THR A 30 5.06 1.59 -4.14
N GLY A 31 5.65 2.37 -5.05
CA GLY A 31 5.34 3.79 -5.21
C GLY A 31 3.88 4.05 -5.60
N GLY A 32 3.34 3.26 -6.53
CA GLY A 32 1.92 3.31 -6.91
C GLY A 32 0.97 3.00 -5.75
N MET A 33 1.28 1.97 -4.96
CA MET A 33 0.56 1.64 -3.73
C MET A 33 0.60 2.79 -2.73
N ALA A 34 1.76 3.42 -2.51
CA ALA A 34 1.91 4.52 -1.57
C ALA A 34 1.01 5.71 -1.93
N ILE A 35 0.94 6.08 -3.22
CA ILE A 35 0.03 7.14 -3.70
C ILE A 35 -1.43 6.76 -3.42
N GLY A 36 -1.81 5.51 -3.70
CA GLY A 36 -3.13 4.98 -3.42
C GLY A 36 -3.51 5.05 -1.94
N MET A 37 -2.64 4.52 -1.07
CA MET A 37 -2.84 4.58 0.38
C MET A 37 -2.85 5.99 0.93
N PHE A 38 -2.06 6.90 0.37
CA PHE A 38 -2.03 8.30 0.79
C PHE A 38 -3.40 8.93 0.59
N ALA A 39 -3.95 8.82 -0.63
CA ALA A 39 -5.25 9.39 -0.97
C ALA A 39 -6.43 8.80 -0.17
N THR A 40 -6.31 7.54 0.29
CA THR A 40 -7.42 6.84 0.97
C THR A 40 -7.18 6.65 2.47
N LEU A 41 -6.19 5.85 2.85
CA LEU A 41 -5.96 5.43 4.22
C LEU A 41 -5.43 6.58 5.07
N ILE A 42 -4.36 7.25 4.63
CA ILE A 42 -3.68 8.28 5.43
C ILE A 42 -4.61 9.47 5.65
N ILE A 43 -5.22 9.98 4.58
CA ILE A 43 -6.23 11.05 4.69
C ILE A 43 -7.43 10.60 5.52
N GLY A 44 -7.89 9.35 5.37
CA GLY A 44 -8.96 8.79 6.19
C GLY A 44 -8.62 8.71 7.69
N VAL A 45 -7.37 8.40 8.04
CA VAL A 45 -6.87 8.43 9.42
C VAL A 45 -6.84 9.86 9.95
N ILE A 46 -6.31 10.82 9.20
CA ILE A 46 -6.23 12.23 9.61
C ILE A 46 -7.64 12.79 9.87
N ILE A 47 -8.55 12.65 8.90
CA ILE A 47 -9.93 13.14 9.03
C ILE A 47 -10.65 12.43 10.18
N GLY A 48 -10.49 11.11 10.28
CA GLY A 48 -11.08 10.32 11.36
C GLY A 48 -10.58 10.78 12.73
N GLN A 49 -9.29 11.13 12.84
CA GLN A 49 -8.69 11.61 14.07
C GLN A 49 -9.14 13.04 14.43
N ILE A 50 -9.35 13.91 13.45
CA ILE A 50 -9.99 15.22 13.69
C ILE A 50 -11.42 15.02 14.22
N GLY A 51 -12.16 14.05 13.68
CA GLY A 51 -13.50 13.70 14.15
C GLY A 51 -13.52 13.21 15.59
N THR A 52 -12.59 12.32 15.97
CA THR A 52 -12.50 11.83 17.35
C THR A 52 -12.09 12.92 18.34
N LEU A 53 -11.19 13.83 17.96
CA LEU A 53 -10.77 14.95 18.81
C LEU A 53 -11.83 16.04 18.94
N SER A 54 -12.59 16.32 17.87
CA SER A 54 -13.66 17.33 17.87
C SER A 54 -15.00 16.82 18.39
N GLY A 55 -15.17 15.50 18.51
CA GLY A 55 -16.44 14.85 18.89
C GLY A 55 -17.49 14.82 17.77
N VAL A 56 -17.14 15.25 16.55
CA VAL A 56 -18.07 15.33 15.42
C VAL A 56 -18.10 14.00 14.65
N GLN A 57 -19.20 13.25 14.79
CA GLN A 57 -19.38 11.93 14.18
C GLN A 57 -19.26 11.93 12.64
N PHE A 58 -19.60 13.04 11.98
CA PHE A 58 -19.48 13.17 10.53
C PHE A 58 -18.04 12.91 10.03
N PHE A 59 -17.04 13.52 10.69
CA PHE A 59 -15.64 13.35 10.31
C PHE A 59 -15.13 11.94 10.62
N THR A 60 -15.57 11.32 11.72
CA THR A 60 -15.25 9.93 12.01
C THR A 60 -15.84 8.97 10.98
N GLY A 61 -17.09 9.21 10.56
CA GLY A 61 -17.75 8.44 9.50
C GLY A 61 -17.03 8.59 8.16
N LEU A 62 -16.70 9.82 7.75
CA LEU A 62 -15.94 10.10 6.53
C LEU A 62 -14.56 9.43 6.55
N GLY A 63 -13.86 9.50 7.69
CA GLY A 63 -12.56 8.83 7.86
C GLY A 63 -12.65 7.31 7.69
N ASN A 64 -13.70 6.69 8.24
CA ASN A 64 -13.91 5.24 8.11
C ASN A 64 -14.24 4.83 6.66
N ILE A 65 -15.02 5.62 5.93
CA ILE A 65 -15.28 5.39 4.50
C ILE A 65 -13.96 5.43 3.72
N LEU A 66 -13.15 6.47 3.93
CA LEU A 66 -11.87 6.63 3.23
C LEU A 66 -10.87 5.51 3.54
N LYS A 67 -10.79 5.07 4.80
CA LYS A 67 -9.99 3.89 5.19
C LYS A 67 -10.49 2.62 4.51
N GLY A 68 -11.81 2.43 4.42
CA GLY A 68 -12.40 1.31 3.69
C GLY A 68 -11.97 1.28 2.23
N LEU A 69 -11.93 2.43 1.55
CA LEU A 69 -11.55 2.54 0.15
C LEU A 69 -10.05 2.25 -0.12
N MET A 70 -9.24 1.94 0.89
CA MET A 70 -7.81 1.67 0.74
C MET A 70 -7.49 0.62 -0.33
N GLY A 71 -8.21 -0.50 -0.35
CA GLY A 71 -7.99 -1.53 -1.37
C GLY A 71 -8.12 -0.99 -2.79
N ILE A 72 -9.16 -0.17 -3.04
CA ILE A 72 -9.41 0.45 -4.34
C ILE A 72 -8.28 1.42 -4.69
N GLY A 73 -7.88 2.28 -3.74
CA GLY A 73 -6.80 3.23 -3.91
C GLY A 73 -5.48 2.54 -4.29
N ILE A 74 -5.10 1.50 -3.56
CA ILE A 74 -3.91 0.68 -3.84
C ILE A 74 -4.00 0.06 -5.24
N GLY A 75 -5.14 -0.54 -5.58
CA GLY A 75 -5.36 -1.19 -6.86
C GLY A 75 -5.17 -0.26 -8.05
N ILE A 76 -5.82 0.91 -8.01
CA ILE A 76 -5.72 1.93 -9.04
C ILE A 76 -4.30 2.52 -9.07
N GLY A 77 -3.71 2.81 -7.91
CA GLY A 77 -2.38 3.39 -7.79
C GLY A 77 -1.28 2.53 -8.42
N ILE A 78 -1.31 1.22 -8.16
CA ILE A 78 -0.40 0.25 -8.79
C ILE A 78 -0.62 0.17 -10.30
N ALA A 79 -1.89 0.11 -10.75
CA ALA A 79 -2.18 0.02 -12.17
C ALA A 79 -1.74 1.27 -12.95
N LEU A 80 -1.89 2.46 -12.35
CA LEU A 80 -1.43 3.73 -12.92
C LEU A 80 0.10 3.82 -12.98
N SER A 81 0.81 3.34 -11.96
CA SER A 81 2.28 3.39 -11.95
C SER A 81 2.91 2.49 -13.02
N LEU A 82 2.18 1.45 -13.43
CA LEU A 82 2.58 0.50 -14.46
C LEU A 82 2.35 0.99 -15.91
N LYS A 83 1.63 2.10 -16.13
CA LYS A 83 1.41 2.86 -17.40
C LYS A 83 0.94 2.11 -18.66
N THR A 84 0.99 0.78 -18.72
CA THR A 84 0.73 -0.01 -19.94
C THR A 84 -0.67 -0.64 -19.98
N LEU A 85 -1.54 -0.28 -19.04
CA LEU A 85 -2.87 -0.89 -18.91
C LEU A 85 -3.95 -0.04 -19.60
N SER A 86 -4.96 -0.73 -20.11
CA SER A 86 -6.20 -0.09 -20.58
C SER A 86 -6.96 0.56 -19.42
N PRO A 87 -7.77 1.62 -19.66
CA PRO A 87 -8.56 2.26 -18.60
C PRO A 87 -9.47 1.28 -17.84
N ILE A 88 -10.05 0.31 -18.53
CA ILE A 88 -10.90 -0.71 -17.90
C ILE A 88 -10.11 -1.63 -16.96
N ALA A 89 -8.87 -1.99 -17.32
CA ALA A 89 -8.00 -2.80 -16.49
C ALA A 89 -7.52 -2.03 -15.24
N ILE A 90 -7.29 -0.72 -15.35
CA ILE A 90 -6.94 0.14 -14.21
C ILE A 90 -8.06 0.15 -13.17
N ILE A 91 -9.30 0.37 -13.60
CA ILE A 91 -10.46 0.37 -12.70
C ILE A 91 -10.68 -1.03 -12.11
N SER A 92 -10.52 -2.07 -12.94
CA SER A 92 -10.64 -3.47 -12.49
C SER A 92 -9.57 -3.86 -11.47
N ALA A 93 -8.35 -3.30 -11.55
CA ALA A 93 -7.34 -3.47 -10.53
C ALA A 93 -7.76 -2.85 -9.19
N GLY A 94 -8.48 -1.72 -9.21
CA GLY A 94 -9.17 -1.17 -8.04
C GLY A 94 -10.15 -2.17 -7.42
N ALA A 95 -10.96 -2.84 -8.26
CA ALA A 95 -11.87 -3.88 -7.79
C ALA A 95 -11.12 -5.09 -7.19
N ALA A 96 -9.99 -5.51 -7.78
CA ALA A 96 -9.14 -6.56 -7.20
C ALA A 96 -8.59 -6.17 -5.81
N GLY A 97 -8.20 -4.92 -5.65
CA GLY A 97 -7.78 -4.37 -4.35
C GLY A 97 -8.91 -4.33 -3.32
N ALA A 98 -10.14 -4.00 -3.74
CA ALA A 98 -11.32 -4.08 -2.88
C ALA A 98 -11.61 -5.52 -2.45
N ILE A 99 -11.59 -6.47 -3.39
CA ILE A 99 -11.88 -7.88 -3.12
C ILE A 99 -10.90 -8.45 -2.10
N SER A 100 -9.60 -8.18 -2.29
CA SER A 100 -8.56 -8.63 -1.37
C SER A 100 -8.77 -8.05 0.03
N THR A 101 -9.02 -6.76 0.16
CA THR A 101 -9.12 -6.12 1.49
C THR A 101 -10.46 -6.29 2.21
N MET A 102 -11.57 -6.42 1.49
CA MET A 102 -12.92 -6.35 2.05
C MET A 102 -13.66 -7.69 2.07
N VAL A 103 -13.37 -8.59 1.13
CA VAL A 103 -14.19 -9.80 0.94
C VAL A 103 -13.72 -10.94 1.81
N LEU A 104 -12.41 -11.18 1.93
CA LEU A 104 -11.87 -12.33 2.67
C LEU A 104 -10.95 -11.90 3.80
N GLY A 105 -11.23 -12.39 5.00
CA GLY A 105 -10.38 -12.27 6.17
C GLY A 105 -10.18 -13.62 6.86
N PHE A 106 -9.22 -13.71 7.77
CA PHE A 106 -8.97 -14.93 8.56
C PHE A 106 -8.88 -14.61 10.04
N ASN A 107 -9.81 -15.18 10.81
CA ASN A 107 -9.85 -15.03 12.25
C ASN A 107 -10.16 -16.38 12.91
N ASN A 108 -9.44 -16.70 13.99
CA ASN A 108 -9.66 -17.87 14.84
C ASN A 108 -9.81 -19.19 14.06
N GLY A 109 -8.94 -19.43 13.07
CA GLY A 109 -8.93 -20.68 12.30
C GLY A 109 -9.98 -20.78 11.20
N SER A 110 -10.80 -19.74 11.00
CA SER A 110 -11.87 -19.74 9.99
C SER A 110 -11.75 -18.55 9.03
N TYR A 111 -12.16 -18.77 7.78
CA TYR A 111 -12.39 -17.69 6.84
C TYR A 111 -13.60 -16.88 7.29
N VAL A 112 -13.44 -15.56 7.31
CA VAL A 112 -14.51 -14.61 7.59
C VAL A 112 -14.75 -13.82 6.32
N LEU A 113 -16.02 -13.50 6.05
CA LEU A 113 -16.44 -12.60 4.98
C LEU A 113 -16.85 -11.26 5.62
N PRO A 114 -15.91 -10.33 5.88
CA PRO A 114 -16.15 -9.16 6.73
C PRO A 114 -17.27 -8.28 6.19
N PHE A 115 -17.36 -8.15 4.86
CA PHE A 115 -18.40 -7.41 4.17
C PHE A 115 -19.82 -7.93 4.48
N ILE A 116 -20.01 -9.26 4.57
CA ILE A 116 -21.32 -9.87 4.83
C ILE A 116 -21.69 -9.77 6.32
N ASN A 117 -20.69 -9.92 7.20
CA ASN A 117 -20.90 -9.89 8.65
C ASN A 117 -20.93 -8.47 9.24
N GLY A 118 -21.00 -7.42 8.40
CA GLY A 118 -21.01 -6.03 8.83
C GLY A 118 -19.77 -5.59 9.61
N THR A 119 -18.68 -6.37 9.54
CA THR A 119 -17.46 -6.10 10.28
C THR A 119 -16.50 -5.35 9.37
N VAL A 120 -16.26 -4.07 9.67
CA VAL A 120 -15.25 -3.28 8.96
C VAL A 120 -13.88 -3.78 9.39
N SER A 121 -13.30 -4.71 8.63
CA SER A 121 -11.91 -5.09 8.81
C SER A 121 -11.03 -3.97 8.28
N ASN A 122 -10.07 -3.52 9.09
CA ASN A 122 -8.97 -2.70 8.61
C ASN A 122 -8.16 -3.58 7.64
N GLY A 123 -8.45 -3.45 6.35
CA GLY A 123 -7.86 -4.30 5.32
C GLY A 123 -6.33 -4.30 5.40
N ASN A 124 -5.69 -5.41 5.00
CA ASN A 124 -4.24 -5.52 5.02
C ASN A 124 -3.64 -4.97 3.70
N PRO A 125 -2.90 -3.85 3.73
CA PRO A 125 -2.34 -3.26 2.51
C PRO A 125 -1.32 -4.18 1.81
N LEU A 126 -0.59 -5.01 2.56
CA LEU A 126 0.35 -5.97 2.00
C LEU A 126 -0.36 -7.04 1.16
N MET A 127 -1.53 -7.49 1.63
CA MET A 127 -2.33 -8.46 0.91
C MET A 127 -2.96 -7.84 -0.36
N ALA A 128 -3.43 -6.59 -0.28
CA ALA A 128 -3.90 -5.84 -1.45
C ALA A 128 -2.82 -5.73 -2.52
N TYR A 129 -1.59 -5.37 -2.12
CA TYR A 129 -0.45 -5.28 -3.01
C TYR A 129 -0.16 -6.60 -3.74
N MET A 130 -0.03 -7.70 -3.00
CA MET A 130 0.29 -9.02 -3.57
C MET A 130 -0.77 -9.48 -4.56
N VAL A 131 -2.05 -9.39 -4.18
CA VAL A 131 -3.16 -9.83 -5.04
C VAL A 131 -3.26 -8.97 -6.30
N VAL A 132 -3.16 -7.64 -6.17
CA VAL A 132 -3.26 -6.72 -7.32
C VAL A 132 -2.10 -6.93 -8.30
N VAL A 133 -0.86 -6.98 -7.82
CA VAL A 133 0.31 -7.16 -8.71
C VAL A 133 0.20 -8.46 -9.50
N ILE A 134 -0.12 -9.57 -8.82
CA ILE A 134 -0.26 -10.87 -9.49
C ILE A 134 -1.46 -10.86 -10.45
N SER A 135 -2.58 -10.24 -10.09
CA SER A 135 -3.76 -10.13 -10.96
C SER A 135 -3.45 -9.33 -12.23
N ILE A 136 -2.68 -8.24 -12.13
CA ILE A 136 -2.24 -7.43 -13.27
C ILE A 136 -1.29 -8.23 -14.17
N GLU A 137 -0.37 -9.01 -13.61
CA GLU A 137 0.54 -9.84 -14.39
C GLU A 137 -0.21 -10.96 -15.12
N ILE A 138 -1.16 -11.63 -14.47
CA ILE A 138 -2.02 -12.64 -15.13
C ILE A 138 -2.85 -11.98 -16.24
N TYR A 139 -3.41 -10.79 -16.00
CA TYR A 139 -4.12 -10.03 -17.03
C TYR A 139 -3.23 -9.73 -18.25
N ARG A 140 -1.99 -9.27 -18.05
CA ARG A 140 -1.02 -9.01 -19.14
C ARG A 140 -0.66 -10.25 -19.93
N LEU A 141 -0.57 -11.41 -19.27
CA LEU A 141 -0.26 -12.67 -19.93
C LEU A 141 -1.41 -13.16 -20.82
N VAL A 142 -2.66 -13.00 -20.36
CA VAL A 142 -3.86 -13.50 -21.04
C VAL A 142 -4.33 -12.54 -22.14
N PHE A 143 -4.39 -11.22 -21.86
CA PHE A 143 -4.95 -10.22 -22.77
C PHE A 143 -3.88 -9.47 -23.57
N LYS A 144 -3.09 -10.20 -24.37
CA LYS A 144 -2.03 -9.61 -25.23
C LYS A 144 -2.56 -8.80 -26.42
N LYS A 145 -3.83 -8.97 -26.79
CA LYS A 145 -4.51 -8.23 -27.87
C LYS A 145 -5.88 -7.78 -27.39
N THR A 146 -6.24 -6.54 -27.70
CA THR A 146 -7.55 -5.96 -27.36
C THR A 146 -8.64 -6.60 -28.20
N THR A 147 -9.65 -7.17 -27.55
CA THR A 147 -10.84 -7.71 -28.23
C THR A 147 -12.06 -6.84 -27.97
N PRO A 148 -13.03 -6.75 -28.89
CA PRO A 148 -14.22 -5.90 -28.71
C PRO A 148 -15.11 -6.30 -27.52
N VAL A 149 -14.91 -7.50 -26.96
CA VAL A 149 -15.66 -8.02 -25.80
C VAL A 149 -14.94 -7.75 -24.46
N ASP A 150 -13.82 -7.03 -24.49
CA ASP A 150 -12.99 -6.77 -23.30
C ASP A 150 -13.71 -5.97 -22.20
N LEU A 151 -14.77 -5.22 -22.53
CA LEU A 151 -15.50 -4.40 -21.56
C LEU A 151 -16.13 -5.24 -20.43
N ILE A 152 -16.62 -6.44 -20.73
CA ILE A 152 -17.26 -7.33 -19.74
C ILE A 152 -16.26 -8.37 -19.24
N ILE A 153 -15.45 -8.92 -20.15
CA ILE A 153 -14.57 -10.05 -19.82
C ILE A 153 -13.43 -9.62 -18.91
N VAL A 154 -12.83 -8.43 -19.12
CA VAL A 154 -11.66 -7.99 -18.34
C VAL A 154 -11.99 -7.79 -16.86
N PRO A 155 -13.05 -7.04 -16.48
CA PRO A 155 -13.43 -6.89 -15.08
C PRO A 155 -13.79 -8.24 -14.43
N LEU A 156 -14.54 -9.09 -15.13
CA LEU A 156 -14.95 -10.40 -14.61
C LEU A 156 -13.73 -11.30 -14.36
N PHE A 157 -12.79 -11.32 -15.29
CA PHE A 157 -11.57 -12.10 -15.19
C PHE A 157 -10.69 -11.63 -14.03
N ILE A 158 -10.44 -10.32 -13.94
CA ILE A 158 -9.62 -9.75 -12.85
C ILE A 158 -10.28 -10.00 -11.49
N ALA A 159 -11.60 -9.86 -11.39
CA ALA A 159 -12.33 -10.13 -10.15
C ALA A 159 -12.24 -11.61 -9.74
N ALA A 160 -12.41 -12.54 -10.69
CA ALA A 160 -12.31 -13.97 -10.44
C ALA A 160 -10.89 -14.39 -9.99
N VAL A 161 -9.86 -13.88 -10.67
CA VAL A 161 -8.46 -14.11 -10.30
C VAL A 161 -8.16 -13.52 -8.93
N ALA A 162 -8.60 -12.29 -8.66
CA ALA A 162 -8.39 -11.65 -7.37
C ALA A 162 -9.06 -12.42 -6.23
N ALA A 163 -10.27 -12.93 -6.41
CA ALA A 163 -10.97 -13.75 -5.42
C ALA A 163 -10.21 -15.06 -5.13
N ALA A 164 -9.76 -15.76 -6.18
CA ALA A 164 -8.99 -17.00 -6.04
C ALA A 164 -7.65 -16.77 -5.31
N LEU A 165 -6.91 -15.72 -5.71
CA LEU A 165 -5.65 -15.35 -5.06
C LEU A 165 -5.87 -14.90 -3.61
N SER A 166 -6.96 -14.18 -3.33
CA SER A 166 -7.30 -13.76 -1.98
C SER A 166 -7.54 -14.98 -1.08
N PHE A 167 -8.24 -16.00 -1.55
CA PHE A 167 -8.43 -17.24 -0.80
C PHE A 167 -7.10 -17.95 -0.50
N LEU A 168 -6.19 -17.98 -1.48
CA LEU A 168 -4.88 -18.62 -1.35
C LEU A 168 -3.94 -17.87 -0.39
N PHE A 169 -3.88 -16.54 -0.47
CA PHE A 169 -2.91 -15.74 0.28
C PHE A 169 -3.39 -15.31 1.67
N THR A 170 -4.69 -15.30 1.92
CA THR A 170 -5.27 -14.82 3.20
C THR A 170 -4.66 -15.56 4.41
N VAL A 171 -4.65 -16.89 4.40
CA VAL A 171 -4.13 -17.68 5.54
C VAL A 171 -2.63 -17.47 5.76
N PRO A 172 -1.72 -17.69 4.78
CA PRO A 172 -0.29 -17.56 5.02
C PRO A 172 0.12 -16.14 5.38
N LEU A 173 -0.47 -15.11 4.75
CA LEU A 173 -0.14 -13.73 5.06
C LEU A 173 -0.61 -13.33 6.46
N THR A 174 -1.84 -13.68 6.84
CA THR A 174 -2.34 -13.37 8.19
C THR A 174 -1.50 -14.05 9.27
N PHE A 175 -1.04 -15.28 9.05
CA PHE A 175 -0.15 -15.97 9.99
C PHE A 175 1.20 -15.25 10.17
N ILE A 176 1.86 -14.88 9.06
CA ILE A 176 3.15 -14.18 9.09
C ILE A 176 2.99 -12.82 9.78
N VAL A 177 1.96 -12.06 9.41
CA VAL A 177 1.71 -10.71 9.93
C VAL A 177 1.37 -10.74 11.42
N LYS A 178 0.46 -11.63 11.86
CA LYS A 178 0.13 -11.78 13.29
C LYS A 178 1.31 -12.30 14.13
N SER A 179 2.15 -13.15 13.55
CA SER A 179 3.36 -13.62 14.24
C SER A 179 4.34 -12.48 14.47
N LEU A 180 4.54 -11.63 13.46
CA LEU A 180 5.38 -10.44 13.56
C LEU A 180 4.79 -9.40 14.53
N GLU A 181 3.48 -9.17 14.47
CA GLU A 181 2.75 -8.31 15.41
C GLU A 181 2.97 -8.77 16.86
N ASN A 182 2.68 -10.05 17.16
CA ASN A 182 2.84 -10.60 18.50
C ASN A 182 4.30 -10.53 18.98
N PHE A 183 5.25 -10.80 18.08
CA PHE A 183 6.68 -10.68 18.40
C PHE A 183 7.04 -9.24 18.81
N VAL A 184 6.60 -8.24 18.04
CA VAL A 184 6.90 -6.83 18.34
C VAL A 184 6.20 -6.38 19.63
N GLN A 185 4.93 -6.74 19.83
CA GLN A 185 4.19 -6.37 21.05
C GLN A 185 4.81 -6.99 22.30
N THR A 186 5.16 -8.28 22.23
CA THR A 186 5.80 -9.00 23.34
C THR A 186 7.19 -8.43 23.66
N ALA A 187 7.99 -8.16 22.64
CA ALA A 187 9.31 -7.53 22.81
C ALA A 187 9.20 -6.13 23.44
N THR A 188 8.21 -5.34 23.03
CA THR A 188 7.96 -3.99 23.58
C THR A 188 7.48 -4.04 25.03
N ALA A 189 6.71 -5.07 25.40
CA ALA A 189 6.25 -5.26 26.77
C ALA A 189 7.40 -5.59 27.75
N TYR A 190 8.39 -6.38 27.32
CA TYR A 190 9.52 -6.75 28.19
C TYR A 190 10.50 -5.61 28.44
N GLN A 191 10.82 -4.80 27.42
CA GLN A 191 11.74 -3.65 27.56
C GLN A 191 11.28 -2.46 26.71
N PRO A 192 10.34 -1.64 27.23
CA PRO A 192 9.74 -0.53 26.46
C PRO A 192 10.76 0.50 25.98
N LEU A 193 11.73 0.87 26.83
CA LEU A 193 12.72 1.90 26.51
C LEU A 193 13.67 1.45 25.38
N LEU A 194 14.29 0.27 25.54
CA LEU A 194 15.28 -0.22 24.59
C LEU A 194 14.63 -0.61 23.25
N MET A 195 13.48 -1.30 23.31
CA MET A 195 12.75 -1.69 22.11
C MET A 195 12.18 -0.48 21.39
N GLY A 196 11.75 0.56 22.10
CA GLY A 196 11.33 1.83 21.51
C GLY A 196 12.43 2.48 20.66
N VAL A 197 13.67 2.54 21.17
CA VAL A 197 14.82 3.08 20.41
C VAL A 197 15.08 2.26 19.14
N VAL A 198 15.03 0.93 19.25
CA VAL A 198 15.22 0.03 18.09
C VAL A 198 14.12 0.21 17.06
N ILE A 199 12.84 0.17 17.46
CA ILE A 199 11.69 0.34 16.55
C ILE A 199 11.74 1.70 15.86
N SER A 200 12.00 2.78 16.61
CA SER A 200 12.14 4.13 16.07
C SER A 200 13.23 4.19 15.00
N THR A 201 14.41 3.64 15.28
CA THR A 201 15.55 3.68 14.34
C THR A 201 15.27 2.84 13.10
N VAL A 202 14.74 1.62 13.26
CA VAL A 202 14.43 0.72 12.15
C VAL A 202 13.33 1.30 11.27
N MET A 203 12.25 1.82 11.84
CA MET A 203 11.17 2.43 11.05
C MET A 203 11.65 3.68 10.29
N GLY A 204 12.49 4.51 10.93
CA GLY A 204 13.16 5.62 10.26
C GLY A 204 14.01 5.18 9.07
N MET A 205 14.79 4.11 9.21
CA MET A 205 15.60 3.56 8.10
C MET A 205 14.73 2.99 6.97
N ILE A 206 13.63 2.30 7.30
CA ILE A 206 12.74 1.71 6.28
C ILE A 206 12.12 2.79 5.37
N LEU A 207 11.95 4.03 5.83
CA LEU A 207 11.51 5.14 4.97
C LEU A 207 12.42 5.41 3.76
N THR A 208 13.72 5.11 3.87
CA THR A 208 14.65 5.22 2.73
C THR A 208 14.61 4.02 1.79
N ALA A 209 14.08 2.89 2.25
CA ALA A 209 14.02 1.68 1.46
C ALA A 209 12.92 1.83 0.39
N PRO A 210 13.04 1.16 -0.77
CA PRO A 210 11.99 1.08 -1.79
C PRO A 210 10.78 0.22 -1.34
N ILE A 211 10.56 0.12 -0.04
CA ILE A 211 9.54 -0.65 0.65
C ILE A 211 8.63 0.34 1.37
N SER A 212 7.31 0.16 1.28
CA SER A 212 6.37 1.05 1.97
C SER A 212 6.38 0.79 3.49
N SER A 213 7.08 1.63 4.25
CA SER A 213 7.12 1.61 5.73
C SER A 213 5.73 1.67 6.35
N VAL A 214 4.88 2.57 5.85
CA VAL A 214 3.48 2.73 6.29
C VAL A 214 2.69 1.45 6.07
N ALA A 215 2.84 0.78 4.93
CA ALA A 215 2.14 -0.48 4.67
C ALA A 215 2.50 -1.55 5.70
N ILE A 216 3.78 -1.64 6.09
CA ILE A 216 4.24 -2.60 7.10
C ILE A 216 3.64 -2.26 8.46
N ALA A 217 3.75 -1.01 8.90
CA ALA A 217 3.25 -0.56 10.20
C ALA A 217 1.73 -0.79 10.35
N VAL A 218 0.97 -0.53 9.28
CA VAL A 218 -0.47 -0.78 9.23
C VAL A 218 -0.77 -2.28 9.20
N ALA A 219 -0.02 -3.06 8.43
CA ALA A 219 -0.23 -4.51 8.31
C ALA A 219 -0.06 -5.21 9.67
N ILE A 220 0.99 -4.89 10.43
CA ILE A 220 1.26 -5.49 11.76
C ILE A 220 0.46 -4.85 12.89
N ASN A 221 -0.51 -3.98 12.58
CA ASN A 221 -1.33 -3.25 13.55
C ASN A 221 -0.50 -2.59 14.67
N LEU A 222 0.53 -1.84 14.30
CA LEU A 222 1.48 -1.29 15.27
C LEU A 222 0.80 -0.23 16.15
N GLY A 223 0.38 -0.62 17.36
CA GLY A 223 -0.31 0.22 18.33
C GLY A 223 0.50 0.48 19.61
N GLY A 224 -0.07 1.30 20.50
CA GLY A 224 0.48 1.57 21.83
C GLY A 224 1.90 2.16 21.81
N ILE A 225 2.77 1.66 22.69
CA ILE A 225 4.15 2.15 22.85
C ILE A 225 4.97 1.92 21.57
N ALA A 226 4.79 0.77 20.91
CA ALA A 226 5.49 0.44 19.67
C ALA A 226 5.10 1.38 18.52
N GLY A 227 3.79 1.66 18.38
CA GLY A 227 3.28 2.62 17.40
C GLY A 227 3.78 4.05 17.66
N GLY A 228 3.80 4.48 18.93
CA GLY A 228 4.36 5.78 19.32
C GLY A 228 5.86 5.90 19.03
N ALA A 229 6.64 4.86 19.34
CA ALA A 229 8.06 4.82 19.02
C ALA A 229 8.33 4.87 17.50
N ALA A 230 7.54 4.13 16.71
CA ALA A 230 7.62 4.18 15.25
C ALA A 230 7.30 5.58 14.70
N ALA A 231 6.27 6.26 15.24
CA ALA A 231 5.90 7.61 14.84
C ALA A 231 7.05 8.61 15.07
N VAL A 232 7.72 8.55 16.23
CA VAL A 232 8.88 9.42 16.52
C VAL A 232 10.01 9.16 15.51
N GLY A 233 10.31 7.90 15.20
CA GLY A 233 11.32 7.53 14.21
C GLY A 233 11.00 8.06 12.80
N CYS A 234 9.74 7.92 12.37
CA CYS A 234 9.31 8.41 11.06
C CYS A 234 9.37 9.94 10.98
N CYS A 235 8.86 10.64 12.00
CA CYS A 235 8.86 12.10 12.05
C CYS A 235 10.28 12.69 12.04
N THR A 236 11.20 12.13 12.83
CA THR A 236 12.58 12.61 12.90
C THR A 236 13.31 12.43 11.57
N GLN A 237 13.12 11.29 10.90
CA GLN A 237 13.68 11.04 9.57
C GLN A 237 13.13 12.00 8.51
N MET A 238 11.82 12.28 8.52
CA MET A 238 11.20 13.20 7.56
C MET A 238 11.67 14.65 7.72
N ILE A 239 11.87 15.12 8.96
CA ILE A 239 12.48 16.42 9.20
C ILE A 239 13.91 16.44 8.66
N GLY A 240 14.66 15.34 8.81
CA GLY A 240 15.96 15.16 8.17
C GLY A 240 15.91 15.34 6.64
N PHE A 241 14.99 14.66 5.97
CA PHE A 241 14.79 14.82 4.51
C PHE A 241 14.34 16.23 4.12
N MET A 242 13.47 16.85 4.91
CA MET A 242 13.02 18.22 4.71
C MET A 242 14.21 19.18 4.72
N ILE A 243 15.09 19.09 5.72
CA ILE A 243 16.26 19.96 5.86
C ILE A 243 17.27 19.73 4.72
N MET A 244 17.54 18.46 4.39
CA MET A 244 18.42 18.12 3.27
C MET A 244 17.88 18.67 1.94
N SER A 245 16.56 18.65 1.78
CA SER A 245 15.87 19.14 0.58
C SER A 245 15.82 20.66 0.45
N ILE A 246 16.25 21.46 1.43
CA ILE A 246 16.18 22.93 1.37
C ILE A 246 17.03 23.50 0.22
N ARG A 247 18.14 22.82 -0.10
CA ARG A 247 19.08 23.29 -1.13
C ARG A 247 18.60 23.00 -2.56
N ASP A 248 17.78 21.96 -2.72
CA ASP A 248 17.42 21.43 -4.04
C ASP A 248 15.95 21.70 -4.43
N ASN A 249 15.12 22.20 -3.51
CA ASN A 249 13.69 22.34 -3.73
C ASN A 249 13.10 23.66 -3.21
N ASN A 250 11.97 24.07 -3.79
CA ASN A 250 11.20 25.24 -3.34
C ASN A 250 10.45 24.97 -2.03
N ALA A 251 10.08 26.03 -1.31
CA ALA A 251 9.36 25.99 -0.03
C ALA A 251 8.17 25.01 -0.01
N GLY A 252 7.35 24.98 -1.07
CA GLY A 252 6.20 24.07 -1.14
C GLY A 252 6.58 22.58 -1.16
N LYS A 253 7.65 22.22 -1.88
CA LYS A 253 8.14 20.82 -1.92
C LYS A 253 8.80 20.44 -0.60
N ILE A 254 9.51 21.38 0.04
CA ILE A 254 10.13 21.17 1.36
C ILE A 254 9.04 20.82 2.39
N ILE A 255 7.97 21.61 2.44
CA ILE A 255 6.82 21.36 3.34
C ILE A 255 6.14 20.03 2.99
N SER A 256 5.95 19.75 1.70
CA SER A 256 5.34 18.50 1.26
C SER A 256 6.16 17.27 1.66
N VAL A 257 7.49 17.33 1.64
CA VAL A 257 8.37 16.23 2.07
C VAL A 257 8.27 16.02 3.58
N GLY A 258 8.35 17.10 4.37
CA GLY A 258 8.35 17.01 5.83
C GLY A 258 7.02 16.65 6.48
N ILE A 259 5.90 17.09 5.90
CA ILE A 259 4.55 16.92 6.49
C ILE A 259 3.72 15.88 5.72
N GLY A 260 3.99 15.69 4.43
CA GLY A 260 3.07 15.01 3.52
C GLY A 260 3.49 13.61 3.05
N THR A 261 4.58 13.02 3.54
CA THR A 261 5.09 11.78 2.94
C THR A 261 4.98 10.51 3.78
N SER A 262 4.96 10.53 5.12
CA SER A 262 4.63 9.34 5.95
C SER A 262 4.16 9.66 7.37
#